data_AF-A0A1V4YGX3-F1
#
_entry.id   AF-A0A1V4YGX3-F1
#
_cell.length_a   1.000
_cell.length_b   1.000
_cell.length_c   1.000
_cell.angle_alpha   90.00
_cell.angle_beta   90.00
_cell.angle_gamma   90.00
#
_symmetry.space_group_name_H-M   'P 1'
#
loop_
_entity.id
_entity.type
_entity.pdbx_description
1 polymer ?
#
loop_
_entity_poly.entity_id
_entity_poly.type
_entity_poly.pdbx_seq_one_letter_code
_entity_poly.pdbx_strand_id
1 'polypeptide(L)' 'MDDKILVVEDEIITAEHIKLALKNQGYQVVSLLISGEEAINKVEDTEVDLVDGHQFKG' A
#
# COMPACT_ATOMS: atom_id res chain seq x y z
N MET A 1 -6.33 4.64 -16.20
CA MET A 1 -6.68 4.52 -14.77
C MET A 1 -5.43 4.96 -14.05
N ASP A 2 -5.50 6.11 -13.39
CA ASP A 2 -4.38 6.75 -12.69
C ASP A 2 -4.53 6.52 -11.19
N ASP A 3 -5.00 5.32 -10.83
CA ASP A 3 -5.36 4.97 -9.45
C ASP A 3 -4.06 4.79 -8.66
N LYS A 4 -3.83 5.72 -7.74
CA LYS A 4 -2.65 5.77 -6.89
C LYS A 4 -2.93 4.95 -5.65
N ILE A 5 -2.16 3.88 -5.46
CA ILE A 5 -2.32 2.99 -4.32
C ILE A 5 -1.22 3.23 -3.29
N LEU A 6 -1.65 3.31 -2.04
CA LEU A 6 -0.78 3.28 -0.88
C LEU A 6 -0.91 1.91 -0.21
N VAL A 7 0.23 1.27 0.05
CA VAL A 7 0.30 -0.06 0.67
C VAL A 7 0.80 0.09 2.10
N VAL A 8 0.10 -0.52 3.05
CA VAL A 8 0.50 -0.59 4.45
C VAL A 8 0.79 -2.04 4.81
N GLU A 9 2.06 -2.31 5.14
CA GLU A 9 2.55 -3.64 5.45
C GLU A 9 3.75 -3.58 6.41
N ASP A 10 3.66 -4.36 7.48
CA ASP A 10 4.72 -4.44 8.50
C ASP A 10 5.96 -5.20 7.99
N GLU A 11 5.78 -6.08 7.00
CA GLU A 11 6.85 -6.88 6.41
C GLU A 11 7.25 -6.38 5.02
N ILE A 12 8.49 -5.88 4.89
CA ILE A 12 8.99 -5.26 3.65
C ILE A 12 9.00 -6.20 2.43
N ILE A 13 9.21 -7.51 2.64
CA ILE A 13 9.23 -8.50 1.54
C ILE A 13 7.82 -8.66 0.98
N THR A 14 6.82 -8.80 1.85
CA THR A 14 5.40 -8.86 1.49
C THR A 14 4.94 -7.54 0.84
N ALA A 15 5.35 -6.39 1.38
CA ALA A 15 5.07 -5.08 0.80
C ALA A 15 5.56 -4.94 -0.66
N GLU A 16 6.80 -5.38 -0.93
CA GLU A 16 7.36 -5.36 -2.29
C GLU A 16 6.64 -6.34 -3.23
N HIS A 17 6.21 -7.51 -2.74
CA HIS A 17 5.40 -8.44 -3.52
C HIS A 17 4.04 -7.83 -3.93
N ILE A 18 3.34 -7.19 -2.99
CA ILE A 18 2.06 -6.51 -3.26
C ILE A 18 2.26 -5.39 -4.27
N LYS A 19 3.31 -4.58 -4.09
CA LYS A 19 3.65 -3.51 -5.02
C LYS A 19 3.91 -4.01 -6.44
N LEU A 20 4.62 -5.13 -6.58
CA LEU A 20 4.87 -5.74 -7.89
C LEU A 20 3.57 -6.25 -8.52
N ALA A 21 2.72 -6.92 -7.74
CA ALA A 21 1.42 -7.41 -8.20
C ALA A 21 0.52 -6.26 -8.69
N LEU A 22 0.41 -5.19 -7.90
CA LEU A 22 -0.39 -4.01 -8.25
C LEU A 22 0.16 -3.29 -9.50
N LYS A 23 1.48 -3.13 -9.62
CA LYS A 23 2.10 -2.58 -10.83
C LYS A 23 1.80 -3.41 -12.07
N ASN A 24 1.81 -4.74 -11.96
CA ASN A 24 1.49 -5.63 -13.08
C ASN A 24 0.03 -5.53 -13.52
N GLN A 25 -0.87 -5.10 -12.62
CA GLN A 25 -2.28 -4.84 -12.92
C GLN A 25 -2.52 -3.40 -13.46
N GLY A 26 -1.48 -2.58 -13.56
CA GLY A 26 -1.57 -1.21 -14.10
C GLY A 26 -1.78 -0.12 -13.06
N TYR A 27 -1.73 -0.44 -11.76
CA TYR A 27 -1.84 0.55 -10.69
C TYR A 27 -0.52 1.28 -10.43
N GLN A 28 -0.61 2.52 -9.96
CA GLN A 28 0.55 3.30 -9.53
C GLN A 28 0.70 3.20 -8.01
N VAL A 29 1.71 2.46 -7.54
CA VAL A 29 2.01 2.41 -6.09
C VAL A 29 2.85 3.63 -5.70
N VAL A 30 2.32 4.49 -4.83
CA VAL A 30 2.94 5.77 -4.44
C VAL A 30 3.67 5.72 -3.10
N SER A 31 3.37 4.75 -2.24
CA SER A 31 4.07 4.56 -0.96
C SER A 31 3.93 3.14 -0.42
N LEU A 32 4.96 2.72 0.32
CA LEU A 32 4.98 1.54 1.18
C LEU A 32 5.16 2.06 2.62
N LEU A 33 4.20 1.80 3.49
CA LEU A 33 4.21 2.22 4.89
C LEU A 33 4.19 1.00 5.80
N ILE A 34 4.77 1.11 6.99
CA ILE A 34 4.92 -0.03 7.91
C ILE A 34 3.89 -0.03 9.04
N SER A 35 3.04 1.00 9.12
CA SER A 35 2.00 1.10 10.14
C SER A 35 0.78 1.89 9.65
N GLY A 36 -0.38 1.58 10.24
CA GLY A 36 -1.62 2.31 9.96
C GLY A 36 -1.58 3.77 10.39
N GLU A 37 -0.78 4.13 11.40
CA GLU A 37 -0.63 5.53 11.83
C GLU A 37 0.10 6.38 10.78
N GLU A 38 1.19 5.86 10.20
CA GLU A 38 1.85 6.50 9.06
C GLU A 38 0.89 6.61 7.87
N ALA A 39 0.04 5.60 7.68
CA ALA A 39 -0.95 5.60 6.61
C ALA A 39 -1.94 6.74 6.75
N ILE A 40 -2.55 6.89 7.92
CA ILE A 40 -3.53 7.96 8.20
C ILE A 40 -2.92 9.33 7.91
N ASN A 41 -1.71 9.60 8.40
CA ASN A 41 -1.03 10.87 8.12
C ASN A 41 -0.76 11.09 6.62
N LYS A 42 -0.52 10.01 5.86
CA LYS A 42 -0.20 10.09 4.42
C LYS A 42 -1.44 10.20 3.53
N VAL A 43 -2.54 9.53 3.87
CA VAL A 43 -3.81 9.67 3.11
C VAL A 43 -4.46 11.03 3.33
N GLU A 44 -4.28 11.67 4.49
CA GLU A 44 -4.78 13.04 4.69
C GLU A 44 -4.14 14.05 3.73
N ASP A 45 -2.89 13.83 3.34
CA ASP A 45 -2.14 14.69 2.40
C ASP A 45 -2.29 14.28 0.91
N THR A 46 -2.90 13.13 0.61
CA THR A 46 -2.87 12.56 -0.75
C THR A 46 -4.18 11.87 -1.14
N GLU A 47 -4.78 12.23 -2.30
CA GLU A 47 -5.88 11.45 -2.91
C GLU A 47 -5.35 10.10 -3.43
N VAL A 48 -5.37 9.08 -2.56
CA VAL A 48 -4.88 7.73 -2.84
C VAL A 48 -5.86 6.69 -2.31
N ASP A 49 -5.96 5.57 -3.01
CA ASP A 49 -6.70 4.41 -2.53
C ASP A 49 -5.80 3.59 -1.60
N LEU A 50 -6.35 3.17 -0.44
CA LEU A 50 -5.61 2.44 0.60
C LEU A 50 -5.80 0.93 0.44
N VAL A 51 -4.69 0.19 0.44
CA VAL A 51 -4.68 -1.28 0.54
C VAL A 51 -3.92 -1.69 1.80
N ASP A 52 -4.65 -2.29 2.75
CA ASP A 52 -4.09 -2.89 3.96
C ASP A 52 -3.78 -4.37 3.69
N GLY A 53 -2.52 -4.73 3.90
CA GLY A 53 -2.00 -6.05 3.60
C GLY A 53 -1.90 -6.98 4.82
N HIS A 54 -2.64 -6.74 5.91
CA HIS A 54 -2.60 -7.66 7.04
C HIS A 54 -2.94 -9.12 6.65
N GLN A 55 -1.92 -9.97 6.56
CA GLN A 55 -2.07 -11.43 6.46
C GLN A 55 -2.71 -11.93 7.75
N PHE A 56 -3.95 -12.44 7.66
CA PHE A 56 -4.58 -13.20 8.74
C PHE A 56 -3.65 -14.36 9.14
N LYS A 57 -2.89 -14.19 10.23
CA LYS A 57 -2.17 -15.30 10.86
C LYS A 57 -3.19 -16.07 11.70
N GLY A 58 -3.73 -17.12 11.09
CA GLY A 58 -4.41 -18.19 11.81
C GLY A 58 -3.45 -18.99 12.69
#